data_AF-A0A7C4LCF0-F1
#
_entry.id   AF-A0A7C4LCF0-F1
#
_cell.length_a   1.000
_cell.length_b   1.000
_cell.length_c   1.000
_cell.angle_alpha   90.00
_cell.angle_beta   90.00
_cell.angle_gamma   90.00
#
_symmetry.space_group_name_H-M   'P 1'
#
loop_
_entity.id
_entity.type
_entity.pdbx_description
1 polymer ?
#
loop_
_entity_poly.entity_id
_entity_poly.type
_entity_poly.pdbx_seq_one_letter_code
_entity_poly.pdbx_strand_id
1 'polypeptide(L)'
;MSRVQVLLVMMLLSVWAAACAPAPAQPASTATPAAPPPTATIPAPPVIGEAHVESVEVVLLESSPVQAQAIVRGSLPDACTELGEITPVYEAGVFQITLKTTRPAEAVCAQVLAPFETSVTLPVDGLPAAPYTVSANGVRARFALPGAPAADLGAFVEALVRSLDAHDYDTLRGLMDERLMIGLYRSEGAELDVDDALAQLRETYLASDGPVTAPDDADVSALLDGADPLAFFGPDLPVEAAQFVAGLGPDGQDEGIVFVVRRADGSLYWHGLLVAPGGFSDDDSGVIPSTTIIQDYETDPATADARYKDQTLLIRGRITNLNDVFGTMALMLRDSETEIGLQCYLTDNADAAKVKVGDEVVVRGRVRGGELGFFMVVDECAVVEVK
;
A
#
# COMPACT_ATOMS: atom_id res chain seq x y z
N MET A 1 -40.17 -18.24 -25.40
CA MET A 1 -41.07 -19.40 -25.68
C MET A 1 -41.26 -19.54 -27.17
N SER A 2 -40.86 -20.66 -27.77
CA SER A 2 -41.45 -21.12 -29.04
C SER A 2 -41.26 -22.63 -29.21
N ARG A 3 -42.37 -23.36 -29.08
CA ARG A 3 -42.85 -24.53 -29.84
C ARG A 3 -41.95 -25.74 -30.15
N VAL A 4 -40.65 -25.72 -29.88
CA VAL A 4 -39.73 -26.85 -30.18
C VAL A 4 -39.75 -27.91 -29.07
N GLN A 5 -40.28 -27.57 -27.89
CA GLN A 5 -40.29 -28.41 -26.70
C GLN A 5 -41.40 -29.49 -26.64
N VAL A 6 -42.22 -29.67 -27.69
CA VAL A 6 -43.38 -30.59 -27.63
C VAL A 6 -43.33 -31.70 -28.71
N LEU A 7 -42.44 -31.61 -29.70
CA LEU A 7 -42.42 -32.56 -30.83
C LEU A 7 -41.41 -33.71 -30.72
N LEU A 8 -40.52 -33.72 -29.72
CA LEU A 8 -39.59 -34.85 -29.50
C LEU A 8 -40.14 -35.93 -28.55
N VAL A 9 -41.38 -35.78 -28.07
CA VAL A 9 -42.05 -36.71 -27.13
C VAL A 9 -42.94 -37.74 -27.85
N MET A 10 -43.01 -37.75 -29.19
CA MET A 10 -43.80 -38.71 -29.99
C MET A 10 -42.97 -39.56 -30.96
N MET A 11 -41.93 -40.23 -30.47
CA MET A 11 -41.32 -41.37 -31.17
C MET A 11 -41.11 -42.56 -30.21
N LEU A 12 -42.19 -42.86 -29.48
CA LEU A 12 -42.45 -44.16 -28.87
C LEU A 12 -43.31 -44.98 -29.86
N LEU A 13 -43.10 -46.30 -29.85
CA LEU A 13 -43.81 -47.37 -30.57
C LEU A 13 -43.31 -47.70 -31.99
N SER A 14 -42.49 -48.75 -32.08
CA SER A 14 -42.97 -49.99 -32.70
C SER A 14 -41.97 -51.15 -32.62
N VAL A 15 -42.55 -52.35 -32.50
CA VAL A 15 -42.00 -53.69 -32.79
C VAL A 15 -41.41 -54.47 -31.61
N TRP A 16 -42.32 -55.16 -30.92
CA TRP A 16 -42.10 -56.49 -30.34
C TRP A 16 -42.06 -57.54 -31.47
N ALA A 17 -41.12 -58.50 -31.39
CA ALA A 17 -41.30 -59.83 -31.99
C ALA A 17 -40.49 -60.90 -31.23
N ALA A 18 -41.28 -61.75 -30.56
CA ALA A 18 -41.06 -63.13 -30.14
C ALA A 18 -39.78 -63.89 -30.54
N ALA A 19 -39.17 -64.55 -29.55
CA ALA A 19 -38.66 -65.92 -29.73
C ALA A 19 -38.76 -66.66 -28.38
N CYS A 20 -39.70 -67.61 -28.31
CA CYS A 20 -39.82 -68.59 -27.25
C CYS A 20 -39.45 -69.95 -27.86
N ALA A 21 -38.41 -70.61 -27.35
CA ALA A 21 -38.04 -71.98 -27.70
C ALA A 21 -37.87 -72.80 -26.41
N PRO A 22 -38.49 -73.99 -26.28
CA PRO A 22 -38.35 -74.81 -25.08
C PRO A 22 -37.08 -75.66 -25.15
N ALA A 23 -36.22 -75.55 -24.14
CA ALA A 23 -35.06 -76.43 -23.95
C ALA A 23 -35.45 -77.69 -23.17
N PRO A 24 -34.88 -78.87 -23.51
CA PRO A 24 -35.27 -80.16 -22.95
C PRO A 24 -34.80 -80.36 -21.50
N ALA A 25 -35.55 -81.16 -20.75
CA ALA A 25 -35.25 -81.53 -19.36
C ALA A 25 -33.91 -82.27 -19.24
N GLN A 26 -33.00 -81.72 -18.42
CA GLN A 26 -31.73 -82.35 -18.06
C GLN A 26 -31.92 -83.24 -16.81
N PRO A 27 -31.36 -84.47 -16.78
CA PRO A 27 -31.53 -85.40 -15.68
C PRO A 27 -30.84 -84.95 -14.40
N ALA A 28 -31.45 -85.32 -13.27
CA ALA A 28 -31.00 -84.98 -11.92
C ALA A 28 -29.52 -85.36 -11.69
N SER A 29 -28.68 -84.36 -11.49
CA SER A 29 -27.36 -84.55 -10.87
C SER A 29 -27.53 -84.66 -9.37
N THR A 30 -27.03 -85.77 -8.85
CA THR A 30 -26.86 -86.08 -7.44
C THR A 30 -26.15 -84.94 -6.71
N ALA A 31 -26.79 -84.41 -5.67
CA ALA A 31 -26.21 -83.40 -4.79
C ALA A 31 -24.97 -83.97 -4.08
N THR A 32 -23.82 -83.36 -4.36
CA THR A 32 -22.66 -83.40 -3.45
C THR A 32 -23.02 -82.57 -2.21
N PRO A 33 -22.72 -82.99 -0.96
CA PRO A 33 -22.94 -82.15 0.20
C PRO A 33 -22.18 -80.84 0.03
N ALA A 34 -22.91 -79.72 -0.05
CA ALA A 34 -22.32 -78.40 -0.08
C ALA A 34 -21.54 -78.19 1.23
N ALA A 35 -20.28 -77.79 1.13
CA ALA A 35 -19.56 -77.21 2.25
C ALA A 35 -20.42 -76.07 2.84
N PRO A 36 -20.45 -75.88 4.17
CA PRO A 36 -21.17 -74.76 4.76
C PRO A 36 -20.69 -73.46 4.10
N PRO A 37 -21.60 -72.52 3.79
CA PRO A 37 -21.22 -71.24 3.21
C PRO A 37 -20.15 -70.60 4.11
N PRO A 38 -19.06 -70.03 3.56
CA PRO A 38 -18.12 -69.28 4.37
C PRO A 38 -18.95 -68.24 5.12
N THR A 39 -18.89 -68.29 6.46
CA THR A 39 -19.43 -67.25 7.31
C THR A 39 -18.90 -65.93 6.75
N ALA A 40 -19.80 -65.00 6.42
CA ALA A 40 -19.40 -63.67 6.02
C ALA A 40 -18.70 -63.03 7.22
N THR A 41 -17.39 -63.20 7.31
CA THR A 41 -16.56 -62.52 8.29
C THR A 41 -16.63 -61.05 7.95
N ILE A 42 -17.24 -60.25 8.82
CA ILE A 42 -17.16 -58.79 8.73
C ILE A 42 -15.66 -58.46 8.82
N PRO A 43 -15.05 -57.88 7.77
CA PRO A 43 -13.64 -57.56 7.81
C PRO A 43 -13.37 -56.61 8.98
N ALA A 44 -12.36 -56.92 9.80
CA ALA A 44 -11.97 -56.06 10.89
C ALA A 44 -11.64 -54.65 10.37
N PRO A 45 -12.01 -53.59 11.12
CA PRO A 45 -11.71 -52.22 10.71
C PRO A 45 -10.20 -52.03 10.58
N PRO A 46 -9.74 -51.21 9.62
CA PRO A 46 -8.31 -50.96 9.45
C PRO A 46 -7.73 -50.24 10.68
N VAL A 47 -6.47 -50.53 10.97
CA VAL A 47 -5.69 -49.87 12.01
C VAL A 47 -5.21 -48.53 11.48
N ILE A 48 -5.49 -47.45 12.21
CA ILE A 48 -5.04 -46.09 11.89
C ILE A 48 -3.83 -45.75 12.76
N GLY A 49 -2.82 -45.15 12.15
CA GLY A 49 -1.60 -44.69 12.81
C GLY A 49 -1.07 -43.39 12.22
N GLU A 50 0.16 -43.04 12.56
CA GLU A 50 0.90 -41.91 11.99
C GLU A 50 2.15 -42.44 11.27
N ALA A 51 2.47 -41.85 10.12
CA ALA A 51 3.67 -42.20 9.38
C ALA A 51 4.92 -41.70 10.11
N HIS A 52 6.01 -42.46 10.04
CA HIS A 52 7.31 -41.99 10.51
C HIS A 52 7.88 -41.02 9.48
N VAL A 53 8.03 -39.75 9.86
CA VAL A 53 8.62 -38.70 9.01
C VAL A 53 10.10 -38.58 9.34
N GLU A 54 10.94 -38.57 8.30
CA GLU A 54 12.40 -38.45 8.42
C GLU A 54 12.86 -37.05 8.02
N SER A 55 12.27 -36.47 6.97
CA SER A 55 12.58 -35.11 6.53
C SER A 55 11.37 -34.40 5.94
N VAL A 56 11.40 -33.07 6.04
CA VAL A 56 10.48 -32.18 5.34
C VAL A 56 11.31 -31.07 4.71
N GLU A 57 11.11 -30.85 3.42
CA GLU A 57 11.74 -29.79 2.63
C GLU A 57 10.65 -28.95 1.99
N VAL A 58 10.85 -27.64 1.89
CA VAL A 58 9.90 -26.75 1.22
C VAL A 58 10.50 -26.26 -0.08
N VAL A 59 9.76 -26.44 -1.18
CA VAL A 59 10.10 -25.97 -2.51
C VAL A 59 9.14 -24.86 -2.89
N LEU A 60 9.68 -23.71 -3.25
CA LEU A 60 8.92 -22.61 -3.85
C LEU A 60 8.91 -22.77 -5.36
N LEU A 61 7.74 -22.67 -5.96
CA LEU A 61 7.58 -22.67 -7.40
C LEU A 61 7.71 -21.24 -7.92
N GLU A 62 8.43 -21.07 -9.03
CA GLU A 62 8.56 -19.80 -9.75
C GLU A 62 7.28 -19.50 -10.55
N SER A 63 6.15 -19.37 -9.86
CA SER A 63 4.84 -19.01 -10.43
C SER A 63 4.35 -17.68 -9.87
N SER A 64 3.43 -17.01 -10.59
CA SER A 64 2.71 -15.84 -10.09
C SER A 64 1.21 -16.15 -10.03
N PRO A 65 0.57 -16.18 -8.84
CA PRO A 65 1.17 -15.99 -7.51
C PRO A 65 2.12 -17.15 -7.10
N VAL A 66 2.99 -16.89 -6.12
CA VAL A 66 3.99 -17.86 -5.63
C VAL A 66 3.29 -19.06 -5.01
N GLN A 67 3.73 -20.26 -5.36
CA GLN A 67 3.22 -21.51 -4.78
C GLN A 67 4.31 -22.18 -3.94
N ALA A 68 3.92 -22.83 -2.84
CA ALA A 68 4.83 -23.56 -1.97
C ALA A 68 4.38 -25.02 -1.82
N GLN A 69 5.34 -25.95 -1.94
CA GLN A 69 5.13 -27.38 -1.74
C GLN A 69 6.05 -27.90 -0.64
N ALA A 70 5.49 -28.63 0.33
CA ALA A 70 6.26 -29.38 1.30
C ALA A 70 6.48 -30.82 0.79
N ILE A 71 7.73 -31.15 0.50
CA ILE A 71 8.17 -32.51 0.18
C ILE A 71 8.46 -33.23 1.50
N VAL A 72 7.61 -34.21 1.84
CA VAL A 72 7.73 -35.00 3.07
C VAL A 72 8.24 -36.40 2.72
N ARG A 73 9.34 -36.81 3.36
CA ARG A 73 9.95 -38.14 3.19
C ARG A 73 10.01 -38.89 4.51
N GLY A 74 9.85 -40.20 4.45
CA GLY A 74 9.92 -41.05 5.62
C GLY A 74 9.69 -42.52 5.29
N SER A 75 9.23 -43.28 6.28
CA SER A 75 8.99 -44.71 6.16
C SER A 75 7.69 -45.17 6.82
N LEU A 76 7.10 -46.19 6.21
CA LEU A 76 5.95 -46.93 6.73
C LEU A 76 6.44 -48.22 7.41
N PRO A 77 5.75 -48.72 8.45
CA PRO A 77 6.23 -49.81 9.29
C PRO A 77 6.25 -51.18 8.57
N ASP A 78 5.44 -51.36 7.53
CA ASP A 78 5.37 -52.59 6.73
C ASP A 78 4.84 -52.34 5.30
N ALA A 79 4.84 -53.41 4.50
CA ALA A 79 4.43 -53.35 3.09
C ALA A 79 2.91 -53.20 2.82
N CYS A 80 2.05 -53.27 3.84
CA CYS A 80 0.60 -53.11 3.65
C CYS A 80 0.05 -51.79 4.20
N THR A 81 0.88 -51.05 4.92
CA THR A 81 0.49 -49.76 5.45
C THR A 81 0.51 -48.74 4.32
N GLU A 82 -0.55 -47.95 4.20
CA GLU A 82 -0.68 -46.90 3.18
C GLU A 82 -0.85 -45.53 3.83
N LEU A 83 -0.44 -44.47 3.15
CA LEU A 83 -0.72 -43.10 3.56
C LEU A 83 -2.21 -42.77 3.34
N GLY A 84 -2.82 -42.13 4.33
CA GLY A 84 -4.17 -41.58 4.23
C GLY A 84 -4.21 -40.21 3.56
N GLU A 85 -5.36 -39.57 3.61
CA GLU A 85 -5.55 -38.18 3.16
C GLU A 85 -4.70 -37.22 3.98
N ILE A 86 -4.05 -36.27 3.29
CA ILE A 86 -3.16 -35.28 3.88
C ILE A 86 -3.74 -33.90 3.59
N THR A 87 -4.16 -33.20 4.65
CA THR A 87 -4.64 -31.82 4.56
C THR A 87 -3.82 -30.95 5.49
N PRO A 88 -3.04 -29.99 4.97
CA PRO A 88 -2.28 -29.07 5.80
C PRO A 88 -3.22 -28.06 6.46
N VAL A 89 -2.91 -27.68 7.70
CA VAL A 89 -3.62 -26.64 8.45
C VAL A 89 -2.61 -25.56 8.84
N TYR A 90 -2.96 -24.29 8.63
CA TYR A 90 -2.12 -23.17 9.05
C TYR A 90 -2.66 -22.56 10.36
N GLU A 91 -1.88 -22.67 11.43
CA GLU A 91 -2.24 -22.14 12.76
C GLU A 91 -1.01 -21.53 13.43
N ALA A 92 -1.18 -20.33 14.00
CA ALA A 92 -0.16 -19.65 14.80
C ALA A 92 1.24 -19.57 14.15
N GLY A 93 1.32 -19.34 12.83
CA GLY A 93 2.59 -19.24 12.10
C GLY A 93 3.21 -20.57 11.69
N VAL A 94 2.49 -21.69 11.88
CA VAL A 94 2.98 -23.04 11.56
C VAL A 94 2.01 -23.78 10.65
N PHE A 95 2.52 -24.32 9.54
CA PHE A 95 1.81 -25.28 8.72
C PHE A 95 1.92 -26.67 9.35
N GLN A 96 0.82 -27.17 9.92
CA GLN A 96 0.71 -28.50 10.48
C GLN A 96 0.28 -29.49 9.40
N ILE A 97 1.11 -30.51 9.17
CA ILE A 97 0.85 -31.60 8.25
C ILE A 97 0.77 -32.89 9.07
N THR A 98 -0.42 -33.48 9.12
CA THR A 98 -0.66 -34.74 9.82
C THR A 98 -0.76 -35.87 8.79
N LEU A 99 0.26 -36.72 8.74
CA LEU A 99 0.30 -37.88 7.85
C LEU A 99 -0.22 -39.11 8.60
N LYS A 100 -1.51 -39.40 8.41
CA LYS A 100 -2.14 -40.62 8.92
C LYS A 100 -1.79 -41.80 8.04
N THR A 101 -1.73 -42.99 8.63
CA THR A 101 -1.55 -44.26 7.92
C THR A 101 -2.74 -45.17 8.15
N THR A 102 -3.05 -46.00 7.16
CA THR A 102 -4.10 -47.02 7.25
C THR A 102 -3.47 -48.38 6.95
N ARG A 103 -3.72 -49.37 7.82
CA ARG A 103 -3.25 -50.74 7.66
C ARG A 103 -4.41 -51.72 7.80
N PRO A 104 -4.62 -52.66 6.86
CA PRO A 104 -5.63 -53.71 7.04
C PRO A 104 -5.29 -54.56 8.27
N ALA A 105 -6.24 -54.72 9.21
CA ALA A 105 -5.98 -55.37 10.49
C ALA A 105 -5.54 -56.84 10.34
N GLU A 106 -6.11 -57.54 9.35
CA GLU A 106 -5.90 -58.98 9.15
C GLU A 106 -4.84 -59.30 8.08
N ALA A 107 -4.17 -58.30 7.50
CA ALA A 107 -3.16 -58.54 6.48
C ALA A 107 -1.85 -59.05 7.08
N VAL A 108 -1.33 -60.12 6.46
CA VAL A 108 0.01 -60.66 6.71
C VAL A 108 1.00 -59.90 5.83
N CYS A 109 1.77 -59.00 6.44
CA CYS A 109 2.60 -58.02 5.75
C CYS A 109 4.08 -58.30 5.98
N ALA A 110 4.89 -58.12 4.94
CA ALA A 110 6.33 -58.16 5.06
C ALA A 110 6.80 -57.07 6.04
N GLN A 111 7.55 -57.47 7.06
CA GLN A 111 8.07 -56.60 8.11
C GLN A 111 9.31 -55.85 7.61
N VAL A 112 9.11 -54.95 6.66
CA VAL A 112 10.14 -54.12 6.04
C VAL A 112 9.68 -52.67 6.03
N LEU A 113 10.58 -51.76 6.38
CA LEU A 113 10.29 -50.33 6.28
C LEU A 113 10.12 -49.94 4.81
N ALA A 114 8.92 -49.50 4.45
CA ALA A 114 8.61 -49.05 3.10
C ALA A 114 8.78 -47.52 3.02
N PRO A 115 9.78 -47.01 2.28
CA PRO A 115 9.98 -45.56 2.18
C PRO A 115 8.84 -44.89 1.40
N PHE A 116 8.53 -43.65 1.74
CA PHE A 116 7.58 -42.82 1.01
C PHE A 116 8.15 -41.41 0.75
N GLU A 117 7.65 -40.79 -0.32
CA GLU A 117 7.85 -39.39 -0.64
C GLU A 117 6.51 -38.83 -1.14
N THR A 118 6.07 -37.72 -0.57
CA THR A 118 4.83 -37.05 -0.98
C THR A 118 5.03 -35.54 -1.03
N SER A 119 4.34 -34.89 -1.96
CA SER A 119 4.30 -33.43 -2.05
C SER A 119 2.95 -32.92 -1.54
N VAL A 120 3.01 -31.97 -0.61
CA VAL A 120 1.83 -31.34 0.01
C VAL A 120 1.81 -29.86 -0.35
N THR A 121 0.77 -29.41 -1.05
CA THR A 121 0.59 -27.98 -1.36
C THR A 121 0.27 -27.21 -0.08
N LEU A 122 1.05 -26.18 0.23
CA LEU A 122 0.82 -25.31 1.37
C LEU A 122 -0.11 -24.15 0.97
N PRO A 123 -1.17 -23.85 1.74
CA PRO A 123 -2.06 -22.72 1.46
C PRO A 123 -1.37 -21.40 1.84
N VAL A 124 -0.56 -20.87 0.93
CA VAL A 124 0.24 -19.65 1.13
C VAL A 124 -0.41 -18.38 0.56
N ASP A 125 -1.57 -18.50 -0.08
CA ASP A 125 -2.29 -17.37 -0.66
C ASP A 125 -2.65 -16.33 0.41
N GLY A 126 -2.31 -15.08 0.15
CA GLY A 126 -2.58 -13.95 1.06
C GLY A 126 -1.70 -13.92 2.33
N LEU A 127 -0.69 -14.79 2.44
CA LEU A 127 0.28 -14.73 3.54
C LEU A 127 1.42 -13.74 3.24
N PRO A 128 1.89 -12.99 4.24
CA PRO A 128 2.94 -11.99 4.03
C PRO A 128 4.32 -12.59 3.72
N ALA A 129 5.20 -11.78 3.13
CA ALA A 129 6.61 -12.11 2.98
C ALA A 129 7.29 -12.17 4.37
N ALA A 130 7.38 -13.37 4.94
CA ALA A 130 7.88 -13.62 6.29
C ALA A 130 8.47 -15.04 6.41
N PRO A 131 9.24 -15.33 7.48
CA PRO A 131 9.64 -16.70 7.80
C PRO A 131 8.47 -17.51 8.37
N TYR A 132 8.29 -18.72 7.85
CA TYR A 132 7.28 -19.68 8.28
C TYR A 132 7.91 -20.99 8.72
N THR A 133 7.16 -21.77 9.50
CA THR A 133 7.54 -23.14 9.88
C THR A 133 6.53 -24.12 9.31
N VAL A 134 7.01 -25.21 8.73
CA VAL A 134 6.20 -26.41 8.44
C VAL A 134 6.55 -27.49 9.46
N SER A 135 5.54 -28.24 9.91
CA SER A 135 5.66 -29.32 10.88
C SER A 135 4.90 -30.55 10.36
N ALA A 136 5.63 -31.60 9.98
CA ALA A 136 5.07 -32.85 9.48
C ALA A 136 5.29 -33.96 10.53
N ASN A 137 4.21 -34.41 11.19
CA ASN A 137 4.24 -35.36 12.33
C ASN A 137 5.38 -35.06 13.34
N GLY A 138 5.64 -33.78 13.63
CA GLY A 138 6.66 -33.33 14.58
C GLY A 138 8.03 -32.96 13.98
N VAL A 139 8.33 -33.34 12.75
CA VAL A 139 9.56 -32.91 12.04
C VAL A 139 9.34 -31.54 11.43
N ARG A 140 10.28 -30.61 11.65
CA ARG A 140 10.11 -29.20 11.27
C ARG A 140 11.11 -28.75 10.22
N ALA A 141 10.65 -27.90 9.30
CA ALA A 141 11.50 -27.08 8.44
C ALA A 141 11.03 -25.63 8.42
N ARG A 142 11.96 -24.73 8.08
CA ARG A 142 11.67 -23.32 7.92
C ARG A 142 11.79 -22.94 6.45
N PHE A 143 10.95 -22.02 6.02
CA PHE A 143 11.04 -21.39 4.71
C PHE A 143 10.62 -19.93 4.83
N ALA A 144 10.94 -19.11 3.84
CA ALA A 144 10.49 -17.73 3.78
C ALA A 144 9.76 -17.50 2.46
N LEU A 145 8.61 -16.81 2.52
CA LEU A 145 7.93 -16.38 1.31
C LEU A 145 8.67 -15.16 0.71
N PRO A 146 9.06 -15.19 -0.57
CA PRO A 146 9.72 -14.08 -1.24
C PRO A 146 8.73 -12.97 -1.58
N GLY A 147 9.19 -11.72 -1.54
CA GLY A 147 8.41 -10.52 -1.87
C GLY A 147 8.99 -9.28 -1.19
N ALA A 148 8.62 -8.08 -1.67
CA ALA A 148 8.76 -6.86 -0.86
C ALA A 148 7.95 -7.06 0.44
N PRO A 149 8.35 -6.45 1.58
CA PRO A 149 7.65 -6.61 2.84
C PRO A 149 6.22 -6.04 2.73
N ALA A 150 5.28 -6.88 2.28
CA ALA A 150 3.93 -6.50 1.93
C ALA A 150 3.06 -6.19 3.17
N ALA A 151 3.45 -6.59 4.39
CA ALA A 151 2.61 -6.38 5.56
C ALA A 151 2.99 -5.18 6.44
N ASP A 152 4.25 -4.74 6.42
CA ASP A 152 4.69 -3.71 7.35
C ASP A 152 4.60 -2.33 6.72
N LEU A 153 3.49 -1.67 7.00
CA LEU A 153 3.21 -0.30 6.54
C LEU A 153 4.28 0.68 6.98
N GLY A 154 4.79 0.55 8.21
CA GLY A 154 5.83 1.43 8.75
C GLY A 154 7.14 1.28 7.97
N ALA A 155 7.58 0.05 7.73
CA ALA A 155 8.79 -0.22 6.96
C ALA A 155 8.66 0.23 5.50
N PHE A 156 7.47 0.12 4.90
CA PHE A 156 7.21 0.63 3.55
C PHE A 156 7.31 2.16 3.51
N VAL A 157 6.65 2.86 4.43
CA VAL A 157 6.69 4.32 4.51
C VAL A 157 8.12 4.81 4.79
N GLU A 158 8.85 4.15 5.70
CA GLU A 158 10.25 4.49 5.98
C GLU A 158 11.14 4.29 4.75
N ALA A 159 10.93 3.22 3.97
CA ALA A 159 11.64 3.01 2.73
C ALA A 159 11.32 4.06 1.67
N LEU A 160 10.06 4.47 1.56
CA LEU A 160 9.62 5.53 0.66
C LEU A 160 10.28 6.86 1.01
N VAL A 161 10.13 7.32 2.27
CA VAL A 161 10.71 8.60 2.73
C VAL A 161 12.23 8.62 2.57
N ARG A 162 12.92 7.53 2.94
CA ARG A 162 14.37 7.42 2.76
C ARG A 162 14.78 7.50 1.29
N SER A 163 13.98 6.95 0.38
CA SER A 163 14.25 6.98 -1.06
C SER A 163 14.00 8.37 -1.65
N LEU A 164 13.02 9.12 -1.13
CA LEU A 164 12.81 10.53 -1.46
C LEU A 164 14.03 11.38 -1.04
N ASP A 165 14.45 11.26 0.22
CA ASP A 165 15.63 11.96 0.76
C ASP A 165 16.92 11.62 0.00
N ALA A 166 17.15 10.34 -0.27
CA ALA A 166 18.33 9.86 -0.99
C ALA A 166 18.30 10.12 -2.51
N HIS A 167 17.20 10.68 -3.05
CA HIS A 167 16.98 10.84 -4.48
C HIS A 167 17.15 9.51 -5.26
N ASP A 168 16.75 8.40 -4.65
CA ASP A 168 16.89 7.05 -5.21
C ASP A 168 15.71 6.71 -6.14
N TYR A 169 15.77 7.25 -7.36
CA TYR A 169 14.72 7.07 -8.36
C TYR A 169 14.49 5.61 -8.78
N ASP A 170 15.51 4.74 -8.67
CA ASP A 170 15.37 3.32 -8.99
C ASP A 170 14.51 2.62 -7.93
N THR A 171 14.74 2.91 -6.65
CA THR A 171 13.90 2.41 -5.56
C THR A 171 12.50 3.03 -5.61
N LEU A 172 12.38 4.35 -5.83
CA LEU A 172 11.08 5.02 -5.96
C LEU A 172 10.23 4.40 -7.07
N ARG A 173 10.83 4.06 -8.21
CA ARG A 173 10.16 3.34 -9.30
C ARG A 173 9.51 2.04 -8.81
N GLY A 174 10.24 1.26 -8.01
CA GLY A 174 9.77 -0.03 -7.48
C GLY A 174 8.70 0.09 -6.39
N LEU A 175 8.52 1.28 -5.81
CA LEU A 175 7.49 1.55 -4.81
C LEU A 175 6.17 2.03 -5.43
N MET A 176 6.18 2.55 -6.66
CA MET A 176 4.98 2.95 -7.40
C MET A 176 4.24 1.74 -7.99
N ASP A 177 3.00 1.95 -8.44
CA ASP A 177 2.30 1.00 -9.33
C ASP A 177 2.54 1.36 -10.81
N GLU A 178 1.57 1.12 -11.70
CA GLU A 178 1.65 1.55 -13.10
C GLU A 178 1.60 3.07 -13.28
N ARG A 179 1.08 3.78 -12.26
CA ARG A 179 0.85 5.23 -12.28
C ARG A 179 1.07 5.84 -10.91
N LEU A 180 1.40 7.13 -10.90
CA LEU A 180 1.45 7.96 -9.70
C LEU A 180 0.52 9.16 -9.87
N MET A 181 -0.36 9.38 -8.90
CA MET A 181 -1.14 10.60 -8.83
C MET A 181 -0.30 11.72 -8.21
N ILE A 182 -0.09 12.81 -8.93
CA ILE A 182 0.54 14.01 -8.37
C ILE A 182 -0.43 15.18 -8.49
N GLY A 183 -0.69 15.87 -7.38
CA GLY A 183 -1.57 17.04 -7.36
C GLY A 183 -1.06 18.14 -6.46
N LEU A 184 -1.44 19.38 -6.78
CA LEU A 184 -1.26 20.49 -5.85
C LEU A 184 -2.42 20.51 -4.86
N TYR A 185 -2.14 20.89 -3.61
CA TYR A 185 -3.16 21.09 -2.60
C TYR A 185 -4.23 22.07 -3.09
N ARG A 186 -5.51 21.72 -2.87
CA ARG A 186 -6.69 22.47 -3.35
C ARG A 186 -6.78 22.65 -4.88
N SER A 187 -6.04 21.85 -5.64
CA SER A 187 -6.11 21.81 -7.10
C SER A 187 -6.48 20.41 -7.59
N GLU A 188 -6.79 20.29 -8.88
CA GLU A 188 -6.94 18.99 -9.53
C GLU A 188 -5.55 18.36 -9.73
N GLY A 189 -5.42 17.08 -9.40
CA GLY A 189 -4.20 16.31 -9.64
C GLY A 189 -4.19 15.65 -11.02
N ALA A 190 -3.03 15.17 -11.44
CA ALA A 190 -2.85 14.38 -12.64
C ALA A 190 -2.38 12.96 -12.28
N GLU A 191 -2.92 11.96 -12.98
CA GLU A 191 -2.31 10.63 -13.01
C GLU A 191 -1.24 10.60 -14.08
N LEU A 192 -0.02 10.30 -13.68
CA LEU A 192 1.13 10.19 -14.56
C LEU A 192 1.58 8.74 -14.62
N ASP A 193 2.13 8.33 -15.77
CA ASP A 193 2.87 7.08 -15.81
C ASP A 193 4.18 7.21 -15.00
N VAL A 194 4.80 6.08 -14.70
CA VAL A 194 5.98 6.03 -13.83
C VAL A 194 7.16 6.84 -14.38
N ASP A 195 7.34 6.89 -15.70
CA ASP A 195 8.47 7.60 -16.30
C ASP A 195 8.27 9.12 -16.21
N ASP A 196 7.06 9.60 -16.54
CA ASP A 196 6.68 11.00 -16.42
C ASP A 196 6.66 11.47 -14.96
N ALA A 197 6.17 10.62 -14.03
CA ALA A 197 6.18 10.90 -12.60
C ALA A 197 7.61 11.07 -12.07
N LEU A 198 8.52 10.15 -12.42
CA LEU A 198 9.92 10.24 -12.01
C LEU A 198 10.64 11.46 -12.61
N ALA A 199 10.30 11.83 -13.84
CA ALA A 199 10.80 13.07 -14.45
C ALA A 199 10.33 14.29 -13.67
N GLN A 200 9.04 14.39 -13.33
CA GLN A 200 8.49 15.50 -12.58
C GLN A 200 9.04 15.57 -11.15
N LEU A 201 9.21 14.43 -10.48
CA LEU A 201 9.86 14.37 -9.17
C LEU A 201 11.27 14.94 -9.26
N ARG A 202 12.07 14.55 -10.26
CA ARG A 202 13.44 15.04 -10.42
C ARG A 202 13.52 16.52 -10.77
N GLU A 203 12.65 17.00 -11.63
CA GLU A 203 12.74 18.35 -12.19
C GLU A 203 12.03 19.41 -11.33
N THR A 204 11.08 19.01 -10.49
CA THR A 204 10.24 19.94 -9.72
C THR A 204 10.29 19.68 -8.22
N TYR A 205 9.97 18.47 -7.78
CA TYR A 205 9.65 18.24 -6.36
C TYR A 205 10.84 17.78 -5.51
N LEU A 206 11.86 17.22 -6.12
CA LEU A 206 13.13 16.80 -5.53
C LEU A 206 14.28 17.49 -6.28
N ALA A 207 14.09 18.76 -6.61
CA ALA A 207 15.07 19.58 -7.32
C ALA A 207 16.10 20.22 -6.37
N SER A 208 15.78 20.32 -5.08
CA SER A 208 16.68 20.78 -4.02
C SER A 208 17.59 19.65 -3.54
N ASP A 209 18.87 19.94 -3.28
CA ASP A 209 19.81 19.01 -2.59
C ASP A 209 19.57 18.95 -1.06
N GLY A 210 18.54 19.65 -0.56
CA GLY A 210 18.16 19.65 0.85
C GLY A 210 17.56 18.31 1.32
N PRO A 211 17.55 18.06 2.63
CA PRO A 211 16.98 16.82 3.16
C PRO A 211 15.46 16.80 3.02
N VAL A 212 14.91 15.63 2.66
CA VAL A 212 13.48 15.36 2.74
C VAL A 212 13.20 14.68 4.08
N THR A 213 12.30 15.26 4.88
CA THR A 213 12.01 14.77 6.23
C THR A 213 10.55 14.39 6.37
N ALA A 214 10.24 13.46 7.27
CA ALA A 214 8.89 13.04 7.59
C ALA A 214 8.70 13.00 9.12
N PRO A 215 8.33 14.14 9.75
CA PRO A 215 7.96 14.18 11.16
C PRO A 215 6.80 13.21 11.47
N ASP A 216 6.96 12.40 12.52
CA ASP A 216 5.94 11.42 12.95
C ASP A 216 4.77 12.06 13.71
N ASP A 217 4.90 13.31 14.14
CA ASP A 217 3.93 14.03 14.98
C ASP A 217 3.01 14.99 14.21
N ALA A 218 3.12 15.02 12.88
CA ALA A 218 2.28 15.86 12.03
C ALA A 218 0.80 15.40 12.06
N ASP A 219 -0.11 16.32 12.36
CA ASP A 219 -1.56 16.08 12.25
C ASP A 219 -2.02 16.29 10.80
N VAL A 220 -1.91 15.23 9.99
CA VAL A 220 -2.25 15.26 8.56
C VAL A 220 -3.71 15.66 8.32
N SER A 221 -4.63 15.27 9.20
CA SER A 221 -6.03 15.68 9.10
C SER A 221 -6.18 17.20 9.26
N ALA A 222 -5.45 17.80 10.21
CA ALA A 222 -5.44 19.25 10.37
C ALA A 222 -4.83 19.97 9.16
N LEU A 223 -3.77 19.42 8.56
CA LEU A 223 -3.17 19.95 7.32
C LEU A 223 -4.13 19.90 6.11
N LEU A 224 -5.12 19.01 6.15
CA LEU A 224 -6.14 18.83 5.11
C LEU A 224 -7.49 19.45 5.49
N ASP A 225 -7.51 20.58 6.23
CA ASP A 225 -8.74 21.27 6.67
C ASP A 225 -9.72 20.39 7.48
N GLY A 226 -9.20 19.41 8.20
CA GLY A 226 -9.98 18.44 8.96
C GLY A 226 -10.57 17.31 8.12
N ALA A 227 -10.19 17.18 6.84
CA ALA A 227 -10.53 16.02 6.04
C ALA A 227 -9.81 14.76 6.54
N ASP A 228 -10.47 13.60 6.41
CA ASP A 228 -9.85 12.32 6.73
C ASP A 228 -8.88 11.94 5.60
N PRO A 229 -7.56 11.88 5.88
CA PRO A 229 -6.57 11.55 4.87
C PRO A 229 -6.72 10.13 4.30
N LEU A 230 -7.29 9.19 5.06
CA LEU A 230 -7.51 7.82 4.59
C LEU A 230 -8.72 7.71 3.66
N ALA A 231 -9.62 8.71 3.69
CA ALA A 231 -10.78 8.80 2.81
C ALA A 231 -10.56 9.76 1.63
N PHE A 232 -9.34 10.30 1.45
CA PHE A 232 -9.04 11.38 0.52
C PHE A 232 -9.44 11.07 -0.93
N PHE A 233 -9.20 9.83 -1.39
CA PHE A 233 -9.53 9.38 -2.75
C PHE A 233 -10.92 8.74 -2.87
N GLY A 234 -11.75 8.85 -1.83
CA GLY A 234 -13.06 8.21 -1.77
C GLY A 234 -13.01 6.76 -1.30
N PRO A 235 -14.18 6.09 -1.22
CA PRO A 235 -14.35 4.83 -0.51
C PRO A 235 -13.78 3.60 -1.24
N ASP A 236 -13.52 3.72 -2.54
CA ASP A 236 -13.10 2.59 -3.38
C ASP A 236 -11.59 2.35 -3.35
N LEU A 237 -10.83 3.29 -2.79
CA LEU A 237 -9.38 3.20 -2.68
C LEU A 237 -8.95 3.03 -1.21
N PRO A 238 -8.44 1.85 -0.81
CA PRO A 238 -8.03 1.59 0.57
C PRO A 238 -6.68 2.23 0.88
N VAL A 239 -6.67 3.54 1.12
CA VAL A 239 -5.51 4.26 1.63
C VAL A 239 -5.19 3.74 3.02
N GLU A 240 -3.94 3.35 3.24
CA GLU A 240 -3.48 2.78 4.51
C GLU A 240 -2.56 3.73 5.26
N ALA A 241 -1.84 4.60 4.55
CA ALA A 241 -1.12 5.70 5.16
C ALA A 241 -1.21 6.96 4.31
N ALA A 242 -1.24 8.08 5.01
CA ALA A 242 -0.94 9.40 4.48
C ALA A 242 0.17 9.98 5.36
N GLN A 243 1.37 10.10 4.80
CA GLN A 243 2.55 10.54 5.53
C GLN A 243 2.91 11.95 5.09
N PHE A 244 3.00 12.87 6.06
CA PHE A 244 3.55 14.20 5.82
C PHE A 244 5.05 14.12 5.51
N VAL A 245 5.48 14.90 4.52
CA VAL A 245 6.87 15.10 4.14
C VAL A 245 7.16 16.59 3.95
N ALA A 246 8.36 17.02 4.30
CA ALA A 246 8.83 18.40 4.13
C ALA A 246 10.20 18.42 3.44
N GLY A 247 10.55 19.56 2.84
CA GLY A 247 11.81 19.70 2.11
C GLY A 247 11.67 19.46 0.60
N LEU A 248 10.45 19.54 0.07
CA LEU A 248 10.18 19.38 -1.36
C LEU A 248 10.38 20.70 -2.12
N GLY A 249 10.34 20.61 -3.44
CA GLY A 249 10.40 21.75 -4.35
C GLY A 249 11.82 22.21 -4.67
N PRO A 250 11.97 23.22 -5.53
CA PRO A 250 13.28 23.73 -5.95
C PRO A 250 14.07 24.36 -4.80
N ASP A 251 13.38 24.97 -3.83
CA ASP A 251 13.99 25.67 -2.70
C ASP A 251 13.95 24.86 -1.39
N GLY A 252 13.41 23.63 -1.42
CA GLY A 252 13.23 22.78 -0.24
C GLY A 252 12.22 23.35 0.78
N GLN A 253 11.31 24.22 0.35
CA GLN A 253 10.30 24.87 1.22
C GLN A 253 8.90 24.28 1.07
N ASP A 254 8.70 23.40 0.09
CA ASP A 254 7.39 22.79 -0.12
C ASP A 254 7.18 21.63 0.84
N GLU A 255 5.92 21.42 1.17
CA GLU A 255 5.47 20.27 1.96
C GLU A 255 4.64 19.35 1.07
N GLY A 256 4.59 18.07 1.43
CA GLY A 256 3.78 17.10 0.74
C GLY A 256 3.11 16.08 1.67
N ILE A 257 2.12 15.39 1.14
CA ILE A 257 1.54 14.20 1.74
C ILE A 257 1.69 13.07 0.73
N VAL A 258 2.41 12.02 1.11
CA VAL A 258 2.51 10.79 0.33
C VAL A 258 1.43 9.81 0.78
N PHE A 259 0.72 9.24 -0.21
CA PHE A 259 -0.36 8.30 0.03
C PHE A 259 0.07 6.89 -0.35
N VAL A 260 -0.10 5.95 0.58
CA VAL A 260 0.21 4.54 0.39
C VAL A 260 -1.08 3.75 0.42
N VAL A 261 -1.25 2.87 -0.57
CA VAL A 261 -2.45 2.05 -0.73
C VAL A 261 -2.07 0.58 -0.66
N ARG A 262 -2.97 -0.25 -0.11
CA ARG A 262 -2.85 -1.70 -0.11
C ARG A 262 -3.64 -2.30 -1.26
N ARG A 263 -2.99 -3.14 -2.07
CA ARG A 263 -3.63 -3.94 -3.11
C ARG A 263 -4.43 -5.08 -2.48
N ALA A 264 -5.32 -5.68 -3.29
CA ALA A 264 -6.12 -6.83 -2.87
C ALA A 264 -5.26 -8.07 -2.48
N ASP A 265 -4.03 -8.17 -2.99
CA ASP A 265 -3.07 -9.23 -2.63
C ASP A 265 -2.28 -8.93 -1.34
N GLY A 266 -2.57 -7.81 -0.69
CA GLY A 266 -1.91 -7.36 0.54
C GLY A 266 -0.65 -6.54 0.33
N SER A 267 -0.11 -6.44 -0.90
CA SER A 267 1.06 -5.60 -1.20
C SER A 267 0.76 -4.11 -1.07
N LEU A 268 1.77 -3.34 -0.67
CA LEU A 268 1.68 -1.87 -0.58
C LEU A 268 2.29 -1.23 -1.83
N TYR A 269 1.78 -0.06 -2.19
CA TYR A 269 2.40 0.80 -3.19
C TYR A 269 2.15 2.28 -2.88
N TRP A 270 3.07 3.10 -3.36
CA TRP A 270 2.95 4.55 -3.36
C TRP A 270 1.97 4.96 -4.45
N HIS A 271 0.80 5.45 -4.03
CA HIS A 271 -0.31 5.79 -4.91
C HIS A 271 -0.27 7.25 -5.37
N GLY A 272 0.11 8.17 -4.48
CA GLY A 272 0.15 9.58 -4.86
C GLY A 272 0.95 10.50 -3.94
N LEU A 273 1.17 11.70 -4.45
CA LEU A 273 1.82 12.81 -3.78
C LEU A 273 0.97 14.07 -3.96
N LEU A 274 0.49 14.60 -2.84
CA LEU A 274 -0.14 15.91 -2.78
C LEU A 274 0.92 16.91 -2.33
N VAL A 275 1.15 17.97 -3.10
CA VAL A 275 2.17 18.98 -2.80
C VAL A 275 1.50 20.29 -2.44
N ALA A 276 1.96 20.94 -1.37
CA ALA A 276 1.59 22.28 -1.00
C ALA A 276 2.81 23.20 -1.18
N PRO A 277 2.88 23.96 -2.29
CA PRO A 277 3.96 24.92 -2.50
C PRO A 277 4.02 25.94 -1.35
N GLY A 278 5.16 26.04 -0.68
CA GLY A 278 5.33 26.87 0.53
C GLY A 278 4.66 26.34 1.81
N GLY A 279 4.13 25.11 1.79
CA GLY A 279 3.59 24.41 2.96
C GLY A 279 2.06 24.26 2.99
N PHE A 280 1.56 23.29 3.77
CA PHE A 280 0.12 23.07 4.04
C PHE A 280 -0.46 24.07 5.05
N SER A 281 0.40 24.86 5.68
CA SER A 281 -0.02 25.93 6.56
C SER A 281 -0.52 27.12 5.76
N ASP A 282 -1.76 27.00 5.28
CA ASP A 282 -2.59 28.17 5.11
C ASP A 282 -2.95 28.65 6.52
N ASP A 283 -2.31 29.70 7.00
CA ASP A 283 -2.91 30.52 8.04
C ASP A 283 -4.21 31.07 7.42
N ASP A 284 -5.33 30.34 7.56
CA ASP A 284 -6.71 30.72 7.14
C ASP A 284 -7.24 31.95 7.92
N SER A 285 -6.31 32.74 8.46
CA SER A 285 -6.47 34.12 8.85
C SER A 285 -6.45 35.07 7.64
N GLY A 286 -6.11 34.58 6.43
CA GLY A 286 -5.92 35.41 5.23
C GLY A 286 -4.58 36.15 5.23
N VAL A 287 -3.59 35.60 5.96
CA VAL A 287 -2.25 36.17 6.16
C VAL A 287 -1.25 35.53 5.19
N ILE A 288 -0.67 36.33 4.30
CA ILE A 288 0.25 35.90 3.25
C ILE A 288 1.70 36.15 3.68
N PRO A 289 2.65 35.21 3.55
CA PRO A 289 4.05 35.48 3.83
C PRO A 289 4.63 36.57 2.90
N SER A 290 5.45 37.47 3.44
CA SER A 290 6.11 38.51 2.65
C SER A 290 7.00 37.91 1.57
N THR A 291 7.61 36.76 1.83
CA THR A 291 8.46 36.01 0.89
C THR A 291 7.71 35.52 -0.34
N THR A 292 6.48 35.02 -0.17
CA THR A 292 5.62 34.63 -1.30
C THR A 292 5.34 35.82 -2.22
N ILE A 293 5.00 36.98 -1.64
CA ILE A 293 4.77 38.20 -2.42
C ILE A 293 6.07 38.62 -3.13
N ILE A 294 7.22 38.55 -2.44
CA ILE A 294 8.53 38.85 -3.01
C ILE A 294 8.83 37.97 -4.23
N GLN A 295 8.73 36.65 -4.06
CA GLN A 295 9.03 35.68 -5.12
C GLN A 295 8.09 35.81 -6.32
N ASP A 296 6.79 36.04 -6.10
CA ASP A 296 5.83 36.23 -7.18
C ASP A 296 6.21 37.45 -8.04
N TYR A 297 6.61 38.57 -7.41
CA TYR A 297 7.05 39.77 -8.11
C TYR A 297 8.42 39.61 -8.78
N GLU A 298 9.34 38.83 -8.21
CA GLU A 298 10.62 38.53 -8.86
C GLU A 298 10.45 37.61 -10.08
N THR A 299 9.50 36.68 -10.01
CA THR A 299 9.25 35.67 -11.05
C THR A 299 8.46 36.24 -12.22
N ASP A 300 7.28 36.83 -11.95
CA ASP A 300 6.42 37.44 -12.96
C ASP A 300 5.66 38.64 -12.38
N PRO A 301 6.22 39.86 -12.52
CA PRO A 301 5.58 41.08 -12.04
C PRO A 301 4.16 41.30 -12.58
N ALA A 302 3.85 40.85 -13.80
CA ALA A 302 2.54 41.10 -14.41
C ALA A 302 1.45 40.22 -13.77
N THR A 303 1.78 38.95 -13.51
CA THR A 303 0.90 38.02 -12.80
C THR A 303 0.77 38.40 -11.33
N ALA A 304 1.86 38.81 -10.69
CA ALA A 304 1.85 39.32 -9.31
C ALA A 304 1.00 40.59 -9.18
N ASP A 305 1.11 41.54 -10.11
CA ASP A 305 0.25 42.73 -10.13
C ASP A 305 -1.22 42.37 -10.31
N ALA A 306 -1.55 41.44 -11.20
CA ALA A 306 -2.92 40.97 -11.37
C ALA A 306 -3.49 40.36 -10.07
N ARG A 307 -2.63 39.77 -9.25
CA ARG A 307 -2.99 39.09 -8.00
C ARG A 307 -3.04 40.01 -6.78
N TYR A 308 -2.11 40.95 -6.64
CA TYR A 308 -1.92 41.68 -5.38
C TYR A 308 -2.12 43.19 -5.49
N LYS A 309 -1.91 43.79 -6.67
CA LYS A 309 -1.92 45.24 -6.81
C LYS A 309 -3.26 45.82 -6.37
N ASP A 310 -3.18 46.90 -5.60
CA ASP A 310 -4.28 47.63 -4.99
C ASP A 310 -5.14 46.82 -3.99
N GLN A 311 -4.77 45.57 -3.69
CA GLN A 311 -5.43 44.76 -2.67
C GLN A 311 -4.90 45.05 -1.28
N THR A 312 -5.79 44.99 -0.29
CA THR A 312 -5.41 45.04 1.13
C THR A 312 -5.27 43.62 1.64
N LEU A 313 -4.05 43.26 2.07
CA LEU A 313 -3.70 41.92 2.50
C LEU A 313 -3.28 41.96 3.97
N LEU A 314 -3.42 40.82 4.66
CA LEU A 314 -2.64 40.58 5.86
C LEU A 314 -1.33 39.92 5.42
N ILE A 315 -0.20 40.39 5.92
CA ILE A 315 1.12 39.98 5.48
C ILE A 315 1.96 39.61 6.70
N ARG A 316 2.48 38.39 6.73
CA ARG A 316 3.41 37.92 7.75
C ARG A 316 4.84 38.09 7.27
N GLY A 317 5.71 38.69 8.08
CA GLY A 317 7.11 38.83 7.72
C GLY A 317 8.01 39.15 8.90
N ARG A 318 9.31 38.88 8.74
CA ARG A 318 10.34 39.25 9.71
C ARG A 318 10.83 40.67 9.45
N ILE A 319 10.90 41.49 10.49
CA ILE A 319 11.45 42.85 10.38
C ILE A 319 12.97 42.78 10.37
N THR A 320 13.58 43.18 9.25
CA THR A 320 15.05 43.29 9.14
C THR A 320 15.55 44.71 9.31
N ASN A 321 14.70 45.71 9.07
CA ASN A 321 15.07 47.11 9.20
C ASN A 321 13.84 47.98 9.54
N LEU A 322 14.03 49.02 10.34
CA LEU A 322 13.07 50.10 10.57
C LEU A 322 13.72 51.42 10.17
N ASN A 323 13.11 52.14 9.22
CA ASN A 323 13.65 53.40 8.73
C ASN A 323 12.59 54.52 8.77
N ASP A 324 13.02 55.74 9.07
CA ASP A 324 12.23 56.95 8.83
C ASP A 324 12.44 57.39 7.39
N VAL A 325 11.36 57.40 6.62
CA VAL A 325 11.33 57.82 5.23
C VAL A 325 10.43 59.06 5.13
N PHE A 326 11.06 60.23 5.11
CA PHE A 326 10.39 61.54 5.01
C PHE A 326 9.33 61.79 6.10
N GLY A 327 9.58 61.32 7.33
CA GLY A 327 8.67 61.46 8.47
C GLY A 327 7.65 60.34 8.61
N THR A 328 7.68 59.33 7.74
CA THR A 328 6.87 58.10 7.84
C THR A 328 7.77 56.92 8.17
N MET A 329 7.43 56.20 9.23
CA MET A 329 8.15 54.99 9.61
C MET A 329 7.81 53.84 8.66
N ALA A 330 8.84 53.15 8.16
CA ALA A 330 8.70 52.00 7.28
C ALA A 330 9.37 50.76 7.88
N LEU A 331 8.68 49.63 7.78
CA LEU A 331 9.20 48.31 8.14
C LEU A 331 9.71 47.60 6.88
N MET A 332 10.90 47.01 6.95
CA MET A 332 11.44 46.17 5.88
C MET A 332 11.22 44.69 6.23
N LEU A 333 10.33 44.02 5.48
CA LEU A 333 9.97 42.62 5.67
C LEU A 333 10.70 41.74 4.63
N ARG A 334 11.54 40.82 5.11
CA ARG A 334 12.32 39.84 4.31
C ARG A 334 13.01 38.81 5.22
N ASP A 335 13.48 37.71 4.65
CA ASP A 335 14.17 36.65 5.42
C ASP A 335 15.65 36.97 5.65
N SER A 336 16.32 37.53 4.64
CA SER A 336 17.71 37.95 4.74
C SER A 336 17.92 39.43 4.39
N GLU A 337 18.91 40.08 5.01
CA GLU A 337 19.31 41.46 4.66
C GLU A 337 19.86 41.59 3.23
N THR A 338 20.24 40.48 2.60
CA THR A 338 20.77 40.43 1.23
C THR A 338 19.68 40.35 0.15
N GLU A 339 18.43 40.10 0.55
CA GLU A 339 17.31 39.91 -0.37
C GLU A 339 16.53 41.20 -0.61
N ILE A 340 15.81 41.23 -1.73
CA ILE A 340 14.81 42.25 -2.02
C ILE A 340 13.72 42.15 -0.93
N GLY A 341 13.40 43.30 -0.34
CA GLY A 341 12.43 43.36 0.74
C GLY A 341 11.11 43.97 0.32
N LEU A 342 10.08 43.65 1.10
CA LEU A 342 8.80 44.31 1.06
C LEU A 342 8.82 45.46 2.07
N GLN A 343 8.75 46.69 1.57
CA GLN A 343 8.75 47.91 2.37
C GLN A 343 7.32 48.32 2.70
N CYS A 344 7.01 48.32 3.99
CA CYS A 344 5.69 48.55 4.53
C CYS A 344 5.64 49.90 5.26
N TYR A 345 4.96 50.90 4.67
CA TYR A 345 4.85 52.25 5.21
C TYR A 345 3.69 52.36 6.20
N LEU A 346 4.03 52.65 7.46
CA LEU A 346 3.05 52.72 8.54
C LEU A 346 2.13 53.93 8.40
N THR A 347 0.85 53.71 8.64
CA THR A 347 -0.15 54.80 8.70
C THR A 347 -0.03 55.60 10.00
N ASP A 348 0.31 54.91 11.09
CA ASP A 348 0.58 55.51 12.40
C ASP A 348 2.00 55.14 12.86
N ASN A 349 2.88 56.14 12.93
CA ASN A 349 4.25 55.94 13.40
C ASN A 349 4.32 55.43 14.86
N ALA A 350 3.24 55.55 15.65
CA ALA A 350 3.19 54.94 16.98
C ALA A 350 3.24 53.40 16.92
N ASP A 351 2.84 52.78 15.81
CA ASP A 351 3.00 51.34 15.61
C ASP A 351 4.47 50.91 15.55
N ALA A 352 5.38 51.78 15.11
CA ALA A 352 6.81 51.49 15.10
C ALA A 352 7.40 51.26 16.51
N ALA A 353 6.77 51.81 17.55
CA ALA A 353 7.19 51.58 18.94
C ALA A 353 6.78 50.20 19.48
N LYS A 354 5.90 49.47 18.76
CA LYS A 354 5.39 48.15 19.15
C LYS A 354 6.28 47.00 18.67
N VAL A 355 7.23 47.30 17.77
CA VAL A 355 8.02 46.31 17.03
C VAL A 355 9.50 46.66 17.06
N LYS A 356 10.38 45.70 16.84
CA LYS A 356 11.83 45.89 16.69
C LYS A 356 12.40 45.00 15.58
N VAL A 357 13.62 45.29 15.13
CA VAL A 357 14.36 44.42 14.20
C VAL A 357 14.51 43.03 14.83
N GLY A 358 14.21 42.00 14.04
CA GLY A 358 14.23 40.59 14.41
C GLY A 358 12.85 40.00 14.68
N ASP A 359 11.85 40.82 15.01
CA ASP A 359 10.49 40.37 15.31
C ASP A 359 9.82 39.78 14.06
N GLU A 360 8.98 38.77 14.28
CA GLU A 360 8.02 38.30 13.29
C GLU A 360 6.68 38.98 13.53
N VAL A 361 6.12 39.60 12.49
CA VAL A 361 4.92 40.43 12.61
C VAL A 361 3.90 40.09 11.55
N VAL A 362 2.63 40.35 11.87
CA VAL A 362 1.54 40.40 10.89
C VAL A 362 1.13 41.85 10.71
N VAL A 363 1.19 42.34 9.49
CA VAL A 363 0.76 43.69 9.10
C VAL A 363 -0.45 43.61 8.19
N ARG A 364 -1.35 44.58 8.28
CA ARG A 364 -2.41 44.79 7.28
C ARG A 364 -2.02 45.98 6.43
N GLY A 365 -1.96 45.82 5.10
CA GLY A 365 -1.56 46.93 4.21
C GLY A 365 -2.00 46.72 2.77
N ARG A 366 -1.99 47.80 1.99
CA ARG A 366 -2.36 47.81 0.57
C ARG A 366 -1.12 47.68 -0.30
N VAL A 367 -1.04 46.61 -1.10
CA VAL A 367 0.08 46.39 -2.02
C VAL A 367 -0.03 47.36 -3.21
N ARG A 368 1.05 48.09 -3.51
CA ARG A 368 1.07 49.07 -4.61
C ARG A 368 1.59 48.52 -5.94
N GLY A 369 2.26 47.37 -5.87
CA GLY A 369 2.96 46.76 -7.00
C GLY A 369 4.42 47.17 -7.10
N GLY A 370 5.13 46.58 -8.07
CA GLY A 370 6.59 46.70 -8.24
C GLY A 370 7.08 48.03 -8.82
N GLU A 371 6.46 49.16 -8.48
CA GLU A 371 6.65 50.43 -9.20
C GLU A 371 7.77 51.35 -8.68
N LEU A 372 8.51 50.98 -7.63
CA LEU A 372 9.55 51.86 -7.06
C LEU A 372 10.80 51.09 -6.66
N GLY A 373 11.79 51.06 -7.57
CA GLY A 373 13.21 50.80 -7.31
C GLY A 373 13.55 49.81 -6.19
N PHE A 374 13.95 48.60 -6.58
CA PHE A 374 14.53 47.55 -5.70
C PHE A 374 13.67 47.04 -4.54
N PHE A 375 12.49 47.60 -4.25
CA PHE A 375 11.60 47.14 -3.17
C PHE A 375 10.14 47.09 -3.63
N MET A 376 9.39 46.11 -3.12
CA MET A 376 7.93 46.14 -3.23
C MET A 376 7.36 47.04 -2.15
N VAL A 377 6.34 47.81 -2.50
CA VAL A 377 5.76 48.79 -1.58
C VAL A 377 4.38 48.33 -1.13
N VAL A 378 4.20 48.36 0.19
CA VAL A 378 2.91 48.23 0.85
C VAL A 378 2.62 49.53 1.58
N ASP A 379 1.58 50.22 1.15
CA ASP A 379 1.09 51.44 1.76
C ASP A 379 0.01 51.14 2.79
N GLU A 380 -0.37 52.15 3.58
CA GLU A 380 -1.46 52.06 4.55
C GLU A 380 -1.25 50.92 5.56
N CYS A 381 0.01 50.65 5.93
CA CYS A 381 0.32 49.56 6.84
C CYS A 381 -0.14 49.85 8.28
N ALA A 382 -0.63 48.83 8.95
CA ALA A 382 -0.88 48.80 10.38
C ALA A 382 -0.40 47.47 10.97
N VAL A 383 0.27 47.51 12.12
CA VAL A 383 0.72 46.29 12.81
C VAL A 383 -0.48 45.65 13.51
N VAL A 384 -0.80 44.41 13.13
CA VAL A 384 -1.94 43.65 13.67
C VAL A 384 -1.49 42.76 14.82
N GLU A 385 -0.36 42.08 14.65
CA GLU A 385 0.18 41.13 15.62
C GLU A 385 1.72 41.15 15.61
N VAL A 386 2.32 40.88 16.77
CA VAL A 386 3.77 40.73 16.96
C VAL A 386 3.98 39.42 17.72
N LYS A 387 4.79 38.50 17.18
CA LYS A 387 5.10 37.21 17.80
C LYS A 387 6.40 37.22 18.60
#